data_AF-A0A7K0VFX7-F1
#
_entry.id   AF-A0A7K0VFX7-F1
#
_cell.length_a   1.000
_cell.length_b   1.000
_cell.length_c   1.000
_cell.angle_alpha   90.00
_cell.angle_beta   90.00
_cell.angle_gamma   90.00
#
_symmetry.space_group_name_H-M   'P 1'
#
loop_
_entity.id
_entity.type
_entity.pdbx_description
1 polymer ?
#
loop_
_entity_poly.entity_id
_entity_poly.type
_entity_poly.pdbx_seq_one_letter_code
_entity_poly.pdbx_strand_id
1 'polypeptide(L)'
;MSLLQGIRDPRDLRALAPEQLPELAAEIRAFLVQKVSATGGHLGPNLGVVELTMALHRVFNSPEDIIMWDTGHQSYVHKLLTGRAAGF
;
A
#
# COMPACT_ATOMS: atom_id res chain seq x y z
N MET A 1 3.46 11.43 14.01
CA MET A 1 2.44 10.80 13.15
C MET A 1 3.17 9.88 12.20
N SER A 2 2.64 8.68 11.96
CA SER A 2 3.32 7.71 11.09
C SER A 2 3.25 8.17 9.62
N LEU A 3 4.17 7.73 8.76
CA LEU A 3 4.14 8.07 7.34
C LEU A 3 2.86 7.55 6.68
N LEU A 4 2.46 6.33 7.01
CA LEU A 4 1.27 5.66 6.49
C LEU A 4 -0.02 6.43 6.82
N GLN A 5 -0.13 7.01 8.02
CA GLN A 5 -1.29 7.85 8.38
C GLN A 5 -1.41 9.11 7.51
N GLY A 6 -0.29 9.57 6.92
CA GLY A 6 -0.25 10.68 5.98
C GLY A 6 -0.66 10.32 4.56
N ILE A 7 -0.72 9.03 4.20
CA ILE A 7 -1.05 8.59 2.83
C ILE A 7 -2.56 8.44 2.67
N ARG A 8 -3.18 9.34 1.90
CA ARG A 8 -4.61 9.29 1.55
C ARG A 8 -4.81 8.89 0.10
N ASP A 9 -3.89 9.25 -0.79
CA ASP A 9 -3.91 8.84 -2.19
C ASP A 9 -2.48 8.73 -2.79
N PRO A 10 -2.33 8.22 -4.04
CA PRO A 10 -1.01 8.04 -4.65
C PRO A 10 -0.14 9.29 -4.75
N ARG A 11 -0.72 10.50 -4.71
CA ARG A 11 0.03 11.77 -4.74
C ARG A 11 0.82 11.99 -3.45
N ASP A 12 0.25 11.63 -2.30
CA ASP A 12 0.94 11.71 -1.01
C ASP A 12 2.16 10.78 -1.00
N LEU A 13 2.00 9.58 -1.57
CA LEU A 13 3.09 8.63 -1.73
C LEU A 13 4.18 9.18 -2.63
N ARG A 14 3.84 9.84 -3.75
CA ARG A 14 4.81 10.47 -4.67
C ARG A 14 5.57 11.62 -4.02
N ALA A 15 4.93 12.36 -3.11
CA ALA A 15 5.53 13.49 -2.42
C ALA A 15 6.62 13.10 -1.40
N LEU A 16 6.67 11.84 -0.96
CA LEU A 16 7.71 11.38 -0.05
C LEU A 16 9.09 11.40 -0.69
N ALA A 17 10.10 11.75 0.11
CA ALA A 17 11.49 11.60 -0.25
C ALA A 17 11.86 10.10 -0.37
N PRO A 18 12.75 9.71 -1.29
CA PRO A 18 13.14 8.32 -1.48
C PRO A 18 13.59 7.60 -0.19
N GLU A 19 14.23 8.34 0.72
CA GLU A 19 14.78 7.83 1.98
C GLU A 19 13.67 7.46 2.99
N GLN A 20 12.45 7.97 2.80
CA GLN A 20 11.29 7.66 3.63
C GLN A 20 10.56 6.38 3.18
N LEU A 21 10.84 5.88 1.97
CA LEU A 21 10.14 4.72 1.40
C LEU A 21 10.38 3.43 2.18
N PRO A 22 11.60 3.11 2.66
CA PRO A 22 11.82 1.92 3.49
C PRO A 22 11.01 1.95 4.80
N GLU A 23 10.88 3.12 5.43
CA GLU A 23 10.08 3.30 6.64
C GLU A 23 8.59 3.08 6.34
N LEU A 24 8.06 3.69 5.28
CA LEU A 24 6.67 3.48 4.87
C LEU A 24 6.39 2.01 4.57
N ALA A 25 7.31 1.31 3.89
CA ALA A 25 7.16 -0.11 3.60
C ALA A 25 7.12 -0.97 4.87
N ALA A 26 7.91 -0.62 5.90
CA ALA A 26 7.87 -1.26 7.20
C ALA A 26 6.53 -1.00 7.93
N GLU A 27 6.03 0.24 7.91
CA GLU A 27 4.73 0.58 8.49
C GLU A 27 3.58 -0.17 7.82
N ILE A 28 3.58 -0.27 6.49
CA ILE A 28 2.57 -1.03 5.74
C ILE A 28 2.57 -2.50 6.15
N ARG A 29 3.74 -3.14 6.27
CA ARG A 29 3.83 -4.54 6.72
C ARG A 29 3.30 -4.71 8.13
N ALA A 30 3.69 -3.83 9.05
CA ALA A 30 3.21 -3.87 10.43
C ALA A 30 1.69 -3.72 10.49
N PHE A 31 1.12 -2.78 9.73
CA PHE A 31 -0.32 -2.59 9.61
C PHE A 31 -1.03 -3.84 9.08
N LEU A 32 -0.53 -4.43 7.98
CA LEU A 32 -1.12 -5.64 7.40
C LEU A 32 -1.08 -6.82 8.37
N VAL A 33 0.05 -7.04 9.05
CA VAL A 33 0.17 -8.11 10.05
C VAL A 33 -0.82 -7.89 11.18
N GLN A 34 -0.92 -6.67 11.71
CA GLN A 34 -1.83 -6.35 12.81
C GLN A 34 -3.31 -6.55 12.42
N LYS A 35 -3.71 -6.05 11.25
CA LYS A 35 -5.11 -6.05 10.82
C LYS A 35 -5.56 -7.41 10.28
N VAL A 36 -4.80 -7.98 9.35
CA VAL A 36 -5.22 -9.19 8.63
C VAL A 36 -5.08 -10.45 9.49
N SER A 37 -4.11 -10.49 10.41
CA SER A 37 -3.98 -11.65 11.32
C SER A 37 -5.15 -11.76 12.31
N ALA A 38 -5.80 -10.64 12.65
CA ALA A 38 -6.94 -10.63 13.55
C ALA A 38 -8.25 -11.08 12.87
N THR A 39 -8.42 -10.77 11.59
CA THR A 39 -9.66 -11.04 10.83
C THR A 39 -9.57 -12.24 9.90
N GLY A 40 -8.36 -12.73 9.62
CA GLY A 40 -8.08 -13.64 8.51
C GLY A 40 -8.02 -12.92 7.15
N GLY A 41 -7.45 -13.57 6.15
CA GLY A 41 -7.31 -13.04 4.78
C GLY A 41 -5.99 -13.38 4.10
N HIS A 42 -5.72 -12.74 2.96
CA HIS A 42 -4.55 -13.03 2.12
C HIS A 42 -3.28 -12.31 2.58
N LEU A 43 -2.78 -12.58 3.79
CA LEU A 43 -1.62 -11.87 4.33
C LEU A 43 -0.34 -12.07 3.50
N GLY A 44 0.06 -13.33 3.26
CA GLY A 44 1.32 -13.68 2.60
C GLY A 44 1.53 -12.99 1.24
N PRO A 45 0.58 -13.09 0.29
CA PRO A 45 0.68 -12.43 -1.00
C PRO A 45 0.85 -10.91 -0.91
N ASN A 46 0.20 -10.26 0.06
CA ASN A 46 0.30 -8.81 0.23
C ASN A 46 1.65 -8.37 0.81
N LEU A 47 2.25 -9.16 1.69
CA LEU A 47 3.60 -8.90 2.20
C LEU A 47 4.66 -8.95 1.08
N GLY A 48 4.44 -9.79 0.05
CA GLY A 48 5.35 -9.95 -1.08
C GLY A 48 5.30 -8.84 -2.13
N VAL A 49 4.29 -7.96 -2.10
CA VAL A 49 4.09 -6.92 -3.14
C VAL A 49 4.09 -5.49 -2.60
N VAL A 50 4.54 -5.25 -1.36
CA VAL A 50 4.56 -3.91 -0.74
C VAL A 50 5.33 -2.93 -1.61
N GLU A 51 6.61 -3.21 -1.87
CA GLU A 51 7.48 -2.33 -2.65
C GLU A 51 7.03 -2.22 -4.11
N LEU A 52 6.61 -3.33 -4.71
CA LEU A 52 6.09 -3.34 -6.08
C LEU A 52 4.89 -2.39 -6.20
N THR A 53 3.94 -2.49 -5.29
CA THR A 53 2.74 -1.64 -5.31
C THR A 53 3.08 -0.17 -5.09
N MET A 54 4.02 0.13 -4.18
CA MET A 54 4.50 1.49 -3.95
C MET A 54 5.18 2.05 -5.20
N ALA A 55 6.05 1.27 -5.84
CA ALA A 55 6.75 1.67 -7.05
C ALA A 55 5.76 1.95 -8.19
N LEU A 56 4.76 1.09 -8.39
CA LEU A 56 3.71 1.30 -9.39
C LEU A 56 2.97 2.62 -9.15
N HIS A 57 2.53 2.90 -7.93
CA HIS A 57 1.81 4.15 -7.61
C HIS A 57 2.70 5.40 -7.59
N ARG A 58 4.03 5.25 -7.47
CA ARG A 58 4.97 6.36 -7.62
C ARG A 58 5.28 6.69 -9.07
N VAL A 59 5.30 5.70 -9.95
CA VAL A 59 5.68 5.84 -11.36
C VAL A 59 4.45 6.15 -12.23
N PHE A 60 3.35 5.44 -12.04
CA PHE A 60 2.12 5.60 -12.82
C PHE A 60 1.15 6.58 -12.17
N ASN A 61 0.41 7.32 -12.98
CA ASN A 61 -0.61 8.26 -12.52
C ASN A 61 -1.99 7.58 -12.41
N SER A 62 -2.13 6.58 -11.54
CA SER A 62 -3.43 5.98 -11.26
C SER A 62 -4.38 6.99 -10.60
N PRO A 63 -5.65 7.13 -11.03
CA PRO A 63 -6.40 6.20 -11.89
C PRO A 63 -6.38 6.49 -13.40
N GLU A 64 -5.68 7.52 -13.88
CA GLU A 64 -5.54 7.78 -15.32
C GLU A 64 -4.80 6.62 -16.00
N ASP A 65 -3.70 6.19 -15.38
CA ASP A 65 -3.04 4.94 -15.73
C ASP A 65 -3.71 3.75 -15.04
N ILE A 66 -4.07 2.75 -15.85
CA ILE A 66 -4.75 1.54 -15.37
C ILE A 66 -3.72 0.59 -14.76
N ILE A 67 -3.84 0.33 -13.45
CA ILE A 67 -3.10 -0.72 -12.76
C ILE A 67 -4.05 -1.91 -12.55
N MET A 68 -3.77 -3.02 -13.22
CA MET A 68 -4.56 -4.24 -13.13
C MET A 68 -3.85 -5.30 -12.28
N TRP A 69 -4.53 -5.79 -11.25
CA TRP A 69 -4.05 -6.89 -10.40
C TRP A 69 -4.78 -8.18 -10.78
N ASP A 70 -4.07 -9.18 -11.28
CA ASP A 70 -4.66 -10.50 -11.55
C ASP A 70 -5.14 -11.17 -10.26
N THR A 71 -6.34 -11.75 -10.28
CA THR A 71 -7.09 -12.28 -9.13
C THR A 71 -7.44 -11.23 -8.05
N GLY A 72 -6.47 -10.42 -7.63
CA GLY A 72 -6.64 -9.28 -6.73
C GLY A 72 -6.40 -9.60 -5.25
N HIS A 73 -6.06 -10.83 -4.89
CA HIS A 73 -5.84 -11.21 -3.48
C HIS A 73 -4.60 -10.54 -2.86
N GLN A 74 -3.67 -10.07 -3.68
CA GLN A 74 -2.46 -9.31 -3.38
C GLN A 74 -2.65 -7.78 -3.48
N SER A 75 -3.90 -7.29 -3.51
CA SER A 75 -4.21 -5.86 -3.72
C SER A 75 -4.46 -5.04 -2.45
N TYR A 76 -4.23 -5.58 -1.25
CA TYR A 76 -4.47 -4.83 0.01
C TYR A 76 -3.56 -3.61 0.12
N VAL A 77 -2.29 -3.72 -0.26
CA VAL A 77 -1.38 -2.55 -0.31
C VAL A 77 -1.92 -1.51 -1.31
N HIS A 78 -2.44 -1.95 -2.45
CA HIS A 78 -3.04 -1.05 -3.43
C HIS A 78 -4.26 -0.34 -2.84
N LYS A 79 -5.14 -1.05 -2.13
CA LYS A 79 -6.31 -0.46 -1.44
C LYS A 79 -5.88 0.59 -0.40
N LEU A 80 -4.88 0.25 0.41
CA LEU A 80 -4.33 1.13 1.45
C LEU A 80 -3.84 2.46 0.86
N LEU A 81 -3.05 2.40 -0.21
CA LEU A 81 -2.45 3.57 -0.87
C LEU A 81 -3.43 4.39 -1.74
N THR A 82 -4.68 3.94 -1.87
CA THR A 82 -5.72 4.57 -2.72
C THR A 82 -6.97 4.92 -1.90
N GLY A 83 -6.77 5.40 -0.67
CA GLY A 83 -7.82 6.00 0.15
C GLY A 83 -8.75 5.02 0.87
N ARG A 84 -8.47 3.72 0.83
CA ARG A 84 -9.32 2.69 1.47
C ARG A 84 -8.76 2.17 2.80
N ALA A 85 -7.81 2.89 3.40
CA ALA A 85 -7.20 2.54 4.68
C ALA A 85 -8.23 2.38 5.83
N ALA A 86 -9.28 3.21 5.86
CA ALA A 86 -10.30 3.17 6.90
C ALA A 86 -11.20 1.92 6.86
N GLY A 87 -11.19 1.17 5.75
CA GLY A 87 -12.00 -0.04 5.57
C GLY A 87 -11.31 -1.34 6.01
N PHE A 88 -10.18 -1.26 6.71
CA PHE A 88 -9.35 -2.40 7.14
C PHE A 88 -9.51 -2.78 8.62
#